data_AF-A0A6G3CHF0-F1
#
_entry.id   AF-A0A6G3CHF0-F1
#
_cell.length_a   1.000
_cell.length_b   1.000
_cell.length_c   1.000
_cell.angle_alpha   90.00
_cell.angle_beta   90.00
_cell.angle_gamma   90.00
#
_symmetry.space_group_name_H-M   'P 1'
#
loop_
_entity.id
_entity.type
_entity.pdbx_description
1 polymer ?
#
loop_
_entity_poly.entity_id
_entity_poly.type
_entity_poly.pdbx_seq_one_letter_code
_entity_poly.pdbx_strand_id
1 'polypeptide(L)'
;MSGDGPGRPIQQWAPHALEVHPAGPAPGSSGLVEQRVLPSYVRREHDQLLAEAVREAAQGRSRMVVLVGESSTGKTRACWEAVQPLAEKGWRLWHPFDPTRAEAALEELHEVGPRTVVWLNEAQHYLGDRAVGERVAAAVHALLLETE
;
A
#
# COMPACT_ATOMS: atom_id res chain seq x y z
N MET A 1 5.04 15.51 20.63
CA MET A 1 3.72 14.87 20.52
C MET A 1 3.78 14.01 19.28
N SER A 2 4.23 12.78 19.44
CA SER A 2 4.57 11.90 18.31
C SER A 2 3.29 11.41 17.63
N GLY A 3 3.31 11.36 16.31
CA GLY A 3 2.32 10.62 15.52
C GLY A 3 2.57 9.13 15.73
N ASP A 4 1.94 8.58 16.76
CA ASP A 4 2.19 7.31 17.49
C ASP A 4 1.87 6.02 16.73
N GLY A 5 2.26 5.91 15.45
CA GLY A 5 2.14 4.64 14.73
C GLY A 5 3.14 4.54 13.58
N PRO A 6 3.35 3.33 13.05
CA PRO A 6 4.40 3.07 12.10
C PRO A 6 4.15 3.78 10.77
N GLY A 7 5.16 3.76 9.90
CA GLY A 7 5.13 4.43 8.61
C GLY A 7 5.41 5.94 8.69
N ARG A 8 5.11 6.63 7.59
CA ARG A 8 5.39 8.07 7.40
C ARG A 8 4.31 8.71 6.53
N PRO A 9 4.16 10.05 6.52
CA PRO A 9 3.21 10.73 5.65
C PRO A 9 3.31 10.27 4.19
N ILE A 10 2.17 10.09 3.51
CA ILE A 10 2.12 9.58 2.12
C ILE A 10 3.02 10.40 1.18
N GLN A 11 3.05 11.74 1.31
CA GLN A 11 3.88 12.59 0.46
C GLN A 11 5.39 12.33 0.59
N GLN A 12 5.84 11.66 1.66
CA GLN A 12 7.25 11.36 1.90
C GLN A 12 7.67 10.02 1.27
N TRP A 13 6.76 9.28 0.67
CA TRP A 13 7.07 8.04 -0.02
C TRP A 13 7.48 8.30 -1.46
N ALA A 14 8.63 7.74 -1.83
CA ALA A 14 8.95 7.51 -3.24
C ALA A 14 8.20 6.24 -3.69
N PRO A 15 7.51 6.24 -4.84
CA PRO A 15 6.73 5.08 -5.29
C PRO A 15 7.57 3.81 -5.46
N HIS A 16 8.84 3.94 -5.85
CA HIS A 16 9.75 2.78 -5.96
C HIS A 16 10.07 2.12 -4.62
N ALA A 17 10.00 2.85 -3.51
CA ALA A 17 10.15 2.27 -2.17
C ALA A 17 8.92 1.44 -1.76
N LEU A 18 7.84 1.51 -2.54
CA LEU A 18 6.64 0.68 -2.44
C LEU A 18 6.58 -0.36 -3.55
N GLU A 19 7.71 -0.62 -4.22
CA GLU A 19 7.84 -1.56 -5.33
C GLU A 19 6.95 -1.20 -6.54
N VAL A 20 6.60 0.08 -6.68
CA VAL A 20 5.95 0.58 -7.90
C VAL A 20 7.00 0.72 -8.99
N HIS A 21 6.92 -0.13 -10.00
CA HIS A 21 7.82 -0.09 -11.14
C HIS A 21 7.29 0.83 -12.25
N PRO A 22 8.17 1.55 -12.97
CA PRO A 22 7.80 2.19 -14.23
C PRO A 22 7.28 1.17 -15.24
N ALA A 23 6.52 1.63 -16.23
CA ALA A 23 6.27 0.81 -17.40
C ALA A 23 7.61 0.53 -18.11
N GLY A 24 7.74 -0.64 -18.74
CA GLY A 24 8.92 -0.99 -19.52
C GLY A 24 9.28 0.09 -20.55
N PRO A 25 10.53 0.15 -21.01
CA PRO A 25 10.97 1.20 -21.91
C PRO A 25 10.07 1.26 -23.15
N ALA A 26 9.64 2.46 -23.51
CA ALA A 26 9.02 2.68 -24.81
C ALA A 26 10.04 2.30 -25.90
N PRO A 27 9.63 1.67 -27.00
CA PRO A 27 10.54 1.40 -28.10
C PRO A 27 11.14 2.73 -28.60
N GLY A 28 12.45 2.92 -28.37
CA GLY A 28 13.21 4.09 -28.82
C GLY A 28 13.80 5.01 -27.74
N SER A 29 13.59 4.78 -26.44
CA SER A 29 14.21 5.63 -25.40
C SER A 29 15.65 5.20 -25.05
N SER A 30 16.61 6.11 -25.21
CA SER A 30 18.01 5.88 -24.85
C SER A 30 18.26 6.17 -23.36
N GLY A 31 18.42 5.10 -22.58
CA GLY A 31 19.38 5.01 -21.47
C GLY A 31 19.31 5.96 -20.27
N LEU A 32 19.02 5.35 -19.12
CA LEU A 32 19.62 5.55 -17.80
C LEU A 32 19.04 6.59 -16.82
N VAL A 33 18.39 7.68 -17.25
CA VAL A 33 17.80 8.66 -16.29
C VAL A 33 16.27 8.64 -16.28
N GLU A 34 15.64 8.29 -17.41
CA GLU A 34 14.18 8.22 -17.56
C GLU A 34 13.54 6.99 -16.84
N GLN A 35 14.34 6.01 -16.43
CA GLN A 35 13.86 4.76 -15.83
C GLN A 35 13.27 4.89 -14.41
N ARG A 36 13.30 6.07 -13.79
CA ARG A 36 12.61 6.33 -12.51
C ARG A 36 11.37 7.19 -12.64
N VAL A 37 11.13 7.78 -13.80
CA VAL A 37 9.93 8.60 -13.98
C VAL A 37 8.77 7.65 -14.27
N LEU A 38 7.81 7.67 -13.36
CA LEU A 38 6.55 6.98 -13.58
C LEU A 38 5.81 7.63 -14.75
N PRO A 39 5.41 6.88 -15.80
CA PRO A 39 4.59 7.43 -16.86
C PRO A 39 3.25 7.90 -16.30
N SER A 40 2.53 8.71 -17.08
CA SER A 40 1.17 9.13 -16.75
C SER A 40 0.28 7.89 -16.51
N TYR A 41 -0.60 8.00 -15.51
CA TYR A 41 -1.50 6.92 -15.17
C TYR A 41 -2.80 7.04 -15.98
N VAL A 42 -3.16 5.98 -16.70
CA VAL A 42 -4.46 5.86 -17.37
C VAL A 42 -5.41 5.11 -16.44
N ARG A 43 -6.52 5.76 -16.09
CA ARG A 43 -7.55 5.15 -15.23
C ARG A 43 -8.21 3.96 -15.92
N ARG A 44 -8.51 2.94 -15.11
CA ARG A 44 -9.15 1.67 -15.47
C ARG A 44 -10.40 1.47 -14.61
N GLU A 45 -11.20 0.48 -14.97
CA GLU A 45 -12.47 0.19 -14.27
C GLU A 45 -12.28 -0.06 -12.77
N HIS A 46 -11.26 -0.83 -12.38
CA HIS A 46 -10.99 -1.12 -10.96
C HIS A 46 -10.58 0.11 -10.14
N ASP A 47 -10.15 1.21 -10.76
CA ASP A 47 -9.81 2.43 -10.02
C ASP A 47 -11.05 3.07 -9.38
N GLN A 48 -12.24 2.81 -9.92
CA GLN A 48 -13.50 3.28 -9.30
C GLN A 48 -13.74 2.57 -7.96
N LEU A 49 -13.47 1.26 -7.88
CA LEU A 49 -13.59 0.47 -6.65
C LEU A 49 -12.52 0.88 -5.62
N LEU A 50 -11.29 1.13 -6.07
CA LEU A 50 -10.23 1.65 -5.22
C LEU A 50 -10.57 3.03 -4.67
N ALA A 51 -11.05 3.94 -5.52
CA ALA A 51 -11.47 5.28 -5.12
C ALA A 51 -12.66 5.26 -4.15
N GLU A 52 -13.59 4.32 -4.33
CA GLU A 52 -14.67 4.08 -3.37
C GLU A 52 -14.10 3.70 -2.00
N ALA A 53 -13.30 2.63 -1.93
CA ALA A 53 -12.73 2.15 -0.67
C ALA A 53 -11.93 3.24 0.07
N VAL A 54 -11.14 4.04 -0.66
CA VAL A 54 -10.39 5.18 -0.12
C VAL A 54 -11.32 6.26 0.41
N ARG A 55 -12.43 6.54 -0.27
CA ARG A 55 -13.44 7.50 0.20
C ARG A 55 -14.12 7.01 1.47
N GLU A 56 -14.50 5.74 1.54
CA GLU A 56 -15.10 5.14 2.73
C GLU A 56 -14.14 5.16 3.93
N ALA A 57 -12.85 4.84 3.70
CA ALA A 57 -11.81 4.94 4.70
C ALA A 57 -11.62 6.38 5.21
N ALA A 58 -11.63 7.37 4.31
CA ALA A 58 -11.58 8.77 4.68
C ALA A 58 -12.81 9.25 5.47
N GLN A 59 -13.91 8.49 5.47
CA GLN A 59 -15.13 8.73 6.26
C GLN A 59 -15.17 7.92 7.56
N GLY A 60 -14.05 7.29 7.96
CA GLY A 60 -13.94 6.53 9.21
C GLY A 60 -14.35 5.06 9.11
N ARG A 61 -14.53 4.52 7.90
CA ARG A 61 -14.82 3.10 7.70
C ARG A 61 -13.60 2.35 7.19
N SER A 62 -12.92 1.59 8.05
CA SER A 62 -11.77 0.76 7.67
C SER A 62 -12.09 -0.19 6.51
N ARG A 63 -11.16 -0.32 5.56
CA ARG A 63 -11.30 -1.17 4.37
C ARG A 63 -10.01 -1.93 4.09
N MET A 64 -10.18 -3.17 3.65
CA MET A 64 -9.12 -3.96 3.03
C MET A 64 -9.50 -4.25 1.59
N VAL A 65 -8.58 -3.97 0.67
CA VAL A 65 -8.74 -4.28 -0.76
C VAL A 65 -7.51 -5.06 -1.21
N VAL A 66 -7.74 -6.18 -1.89
CA VAL A 66 -6.69 -6.99 -2.51
C VAL A 66 -6.90 -6.98 -4.03
N LEU A 67 -5.91 -6.46 -4.76
CA LEU A 67 -5.94 -6.44 -6.21
C LEU A 67 -5.17 -7.64 -6.76
N VAL A 68 -5.84 -8.49 -7.53
CA VAL A 68 -5.29 -9.73 -8.09
C VAL A 68 -5.22 -9.62 -9.61
N GLY A 69 -4.13 -10.11 -10.18
CA GLY A 69 -3.89 -10.08 -11.62
C GLY A 69 -2.47 -10.54 -11.94
N GLU A 70 -2.22 -10.81 -13.21
CA GLU A 70 -0.92 -11.28 -13.70
C GLU A 70 0.23 -10.32 -13.33
N SER A 71 1.46 -10.81 -13.44
CA SER A 71 2.65 -10.00 -13.21
C SER A 71 2.64 -8.75 -14.10
N SER A 72 3.13 -7.62 -13.57
CA SER A 72 3.33 -6.39 -14.34
C SER A 72 2.05 -5.74 -14.94
N THR A 73 0.86 -6.15 -14.51
CA THR A 73 -0.43 -5.55 -14.92
C THR A 73 -0.73 -4.19 -14.29
N GLY A 74 0.18 -3.65 -13.47
CA GLY A 74 0.04 -2.34 -12.85
C GLY A 74 -0.71 -2.31 -11.51
N LYS A 75 -0.84 -3.46 -10.82
CA LYS A 75 -1.55 -3.57 -9.54
C LYS A 75 -1.06 -2.58 -8.48
N THR A 76 0.25 -2.64 -8.19
CA THR A 76 0.93 -1.79 -7.22
C THR A 76 0.84 -0.30 -7.62
N ARG A 77 0.86 -0.02 -8.93
CA ARG A 77 0.65 1.34 -9.45
C ARG A 77 -0.77 1.83 -9.22
N ALA A 78 -1.79 1.00 -9.45
CA ALA A 78 -3.19 1.36 -9.22
C ALA A 78 -3.45 1.69 -7.74
N CYS A 79 -2.93 0.87 -6.82
CA CYS A 79 -3.00 1.14 -5.38
C CYS A 79 -2.31 2.45 -5.01
N TRP A 80 -1.15 2.76 -5.62
CA TRP A 80 -0.40 3.99 -5.34
C TRP A 80 -1.20 5.22 -5.74
N GLU A 81 -1.77 5.22 -6.94
CA GLU A 81 -2.60 6.31 -7.44
C GLU A 81 -3.87 6.51 -6.60
N ALA A 82 -4.47 5.41 -6.14
CA ALA A 82 -5.69 5.46 -5.32
C ALA A 82 -5.49 6.16 -3.98
N VAL A 83 -4.32 6.01 -3.34
CA VAL A 83 -4.08 6.57 -1.99
C VAL A 83 -3.61 8.03 -2.02
N GLN A 84 -3.21 8.57 -3.17
CA GLN A 84 -2.72 9.95 -3.27
C GLN A 84 -3.65 11.02 -2.67
N PRO A 85 -5.00 10.97 -2.85
CA PRO A 85 -5.91 11.96 -2.26
C PRO A 85 -5.93 11.96 -0.72
N LEU A 86 -5.43 10.90 -0.06
CA LEU A 86 -5.32 10.84 1.40
C LEU A 86 -4.12 11.64 1.93
N ALA A 87 -3.13 11.91 1.09
CA ALA A 87 -1.92 12.61 1.48
C ALA A 87 -2.25 14.02 2.01
N GLU A 88 -3.06 14.78 1.28
CA GLU A 88 -3.51 16.12 1.69
C GLU A 88 -4.32 16.13 2.99
N LYS A 89 -4.86 14.97 3.39
CA LYS A 89 -5.61 14.77 4.64
C LYS A 89 -4.73 14.31 5.81
N GLY A 90 -3.40 14.31 5.62
CA GLY A 90 -2.42 13.96 6.65
C GLY A 90 -2.32 12.47 6.96
N TRP A 91 -2.75 11.59 6.05
CA TRP A 91 -2.64 10.14 6.24
C TRP A 91 -1.19 9.67 6.16
N ARG A 92 -0.90 8.62 6.93
CA ARG A 92 0.37 7.89 6.90
C ARG A 92 0.25 6.69 5.95
N LEU A 93 1.39 6.24 5.44
CA LEU A 93 1.52 4.95 4.79
C LEU A 93 2.66 4.19 5.46
N TRP A 94 2.37 2.93 5.79
CA TRP A 94 3.30 1.99 6.38
C TRP A 94 3.44 0.77 5.47
N HIS A 95 4.67 0.38 5.20
CA HIS A 95 5.02 -0.77 4.39
C HIS A 95 6.06 -1.62 5.16
N PRO A 96 5.63 -2.66 5.89
CA PRO A 96 6.54 -3.58 6.56
C PRO A 96 7.31 -4.42 5.53
N PHE A 97 8.63 -4.45 5.63
CA PHE A 97 9.48 -5.10 4.62
C PHE A 97 10.69 -5.85 5.20
N ASP A 98 11.38 -5.28 6.18
CA ASP A 98 12.64 -5.78 6.77
C ASP A 98 12.45 -6.09 8.27
N PRO A 99 13.02 -7.18 8.83
CA PRO A 99 13.95 -8.14 8.20
C PRO A 99 13.27 -9.14 7.25
N THR A 100 12.03 -9.48 7.53
CA THR A 100 11.13 -10.13 6.57
C THR A 100 9.77 -9.46 6.62
N ARG A 101 9.05 -9.48 5.50
CA ARG A 101 7.70 -8.91 5.38
C ARG A 101 6.75 -9.38 6.48
N ALA A 102 6.72 -10.69 6.75
CA ALA A 102 5.81 -11.27 7.73
C ALA A 102 6.19 -10.93 9.19
N GLU A 103 7.48 -10.97 9.53
CA GLU A 103 7.96 -10.64 10.87
C GLU A 103 7.79 -9.16 11.17
N ALA A 104 8.19 -8.29 10.24
CA ALA A 104 8.02 -6.84 10.37
C ALA A 104 6.55 -6.45 10.52
N ALA A 105 5.67 -7.10 9.75
CA ALA A 105 4.23 -6.89 9.89
C ALA A 105 3.74 -7.33 11.26
N LEU A 106 4.12 -8.53 11.72
CA LEU A 106 3.69 -9.05 13.02
C LEU A 106 4.14 -8.15 14.18
N GLU A 107 5.33 -7.59 14.10
CA GLU A 107 5.90 -6.72 15.13
C GLU A 107 5.12 -5.41 15.27
N GLU A 108 4.86 -4.67 14.19
CA GLU A 108 4.33 -3.30 14.30
C GLU A 108 2.82 -3.18 14.01
N LEU A 109 2.12 -4.24 13.55
CA LEU A 109 0.70 -4.13 13.15
C LEU A 109 -0.21 -3.61 14.26
N HIS A 110 0.09 -3.98 15.50
CA HIS A 110 -0.67 -3.59 16.69
C HIS A 110 -0.46 -2.13 17.09
N GLU A 111 0.54 -1.46 16.50
CA GLU A 111 0.84 -0.03 16.70
C GLU A 111 0.19 0.83 15.59
N VAL A 112 -0.49 0.22 14.62
CA VAL A 112 -1.16 0.95 13.53
C VAL A 112 -2.30 1.78 14.10
N GLY A 113 -2.09 3.09 14.17
CA GLY A 113 -3.10 4.06 14.55
C GLY A 113 -4.03 4.51 13.41
N PRO A 114 -5.06 5.32 13.73
CA PRO A 114 -6.00 5.86 12.74
C PRO A 114 -5.32 6.63 11.60
N ARG A 115 -6.01 6.73 10.46
CA ARG A 115 -5.52 7.43 9.25
C ARG A 115 -4.18 6.88 8.71
N THR A 116 -4.07 5.55 8.70
CA THR A 116 -2.91 4.83 8.18
C THR A 116 -3.31 3.91 7.03
N VAL A 117 -2.61 4.01 5.91
CA VAL A 117 -2.63 3.01 4.83
C VAL A 117 -1.63 1.91 5.17
N VAL A 118 -2.12 0.69 5.38
CA VAL A 118 -1.29 -0.50 5.55
C VAL A 118 -1.01 -1.11 4.18
N TRP A 119 0.26 -1.09 3.75
CA TRP A 119 0.69 -1.49 2.41
C TRP A 119 1.36 -2.87 2.44
N LEU A 120 0.57 -3.92 2.17
CA LEU A 120 1.02 -5.31 2.13
C LEU A 120 1.24 -5.78 0.67
N ASN A 121 2.24 -5.22 -0.01
CA ASN A 121 2.53 -5.56 -1.41
C ASN A 121 2.99 -7.02 -1.57
N GLU A 122 2.42 -7.74 -2.53
CA GLU A 122 2.60 -9.20 -2.65
C GLU A 122 2.16 -9.91 -1.35
N ALA A 123 0.88 -9.73 -0.99
CA ALA A 123 0.25 -10.12 0.27
C ALA A 123 0.53 -11.58 0.70
N GLN A 124 0.79 -12.49 -0.23
CA GLN A 124 1.17 -13.88 0.05
C GLN A 124 2.46 -14.00 0.89
N HIS A 125 3.35 -13.02 0.85
CA HIS A 125 4.56 -13.01 1.69
C HIS A 125 4.31 -12.57 3.13
N TYR A 126 3.11 -12.08 3.44
CA TYR A 126 2.69 -11.73 4.79
C TYR A 126 1.74 -12.78 5.34
N LEU A 127 0.66 -13.05 4.60
CA LEU A 127 -0.47 -13.88 5.05
C LEU A 127 -0.22 -15.38 4.78
N GLY A 128 0.65 -15.70 3.81
CA GLY A 128 0.99 -17.07 3.43
C GLY A 128 2.21 -17.63 4.16
N ASP A 129 2.82 -16.85 5.07
CA ASP A 129 3.91 -17.35 5.90
C ASP A 129 3.42 -18.48 6.83
N ARG A 130 4.15 -19.59 6.86
CA ARG A 130 3.74 -20.79 7.60
C ARG A 130 3.82 -20.65 9.11
N ALA A 131 4.69 -19.78 9.62
CA ALA A 131 4.94 -19.62 11.04
C ALA A 131 4.06 -18.51 11.65
N VAL A 132 3.88 -17.41 10.92
CA VAL A 132 3.22 -16.21 11.48
C VAL A 132 2.04 -15.68 10.67
N GLY A 133 1.75 -16.22 9.48
CA GLY A 133 0.73 -15.69 8.58
C GLY A 133 -0.68 -15.59 9.20
N GLU A 134 -1.09 -16.59 9.98
CA GLU A 134 -2.39 -16.57 10.69
C GLU A 134 -2.48 -15.43 11.73
N ARG A 135 -1.36 -15.15 12.42
CA ARG A 135 -1.30 -14.08 13.42
C ARG A 135 -1.33 -12.71 12.75
N VAL A 136 -0.63 -12.56 11.62
CA VAL A 136 -0.70 -11.34 10.80
C VAL A 136 -2.13 -11.13 10.29
N ALA A 137 -2.79 -12.18 9.78
CA ALA A 137 -4.17 -12.11 9.33
C ALA A 137 -5.13 -11.72 10.47
N ALA A 138 -4.96 -12.27 11.66
CA ALA A 138 -5.74 -11.93 12.84
C ALA A 138 -5.56 -10.45 13.25
N ALA A 139 -4.32 -9.93 13.20
CA ALA A 139 -4.05 -8.53 13.50
C ALA A 139 -4.66 -7.58 12.45
N VAL A 140 -4.57 -7.93 11.14
CA VAL A 140 -5.23 -7.17 10.08
C VAL A 140 -6.75 -7.17 10.27
N HIS A 141 -7.33 -8.31 10.65
CA HIS A 141 -8.74 -8.43 10.93
C HIS A 141 -9.18 -7.55 12.12
N ALA A 142 -8.38 -7.46 13.18
CA ALA A 142 -8.66 -6.58 14.31
C ALA A 142 -8.74 -5.10 13.87
N LEU A 143 -7.78 -4.61 13.07
CA LEU A 143 -7.79 -3.24 12.53
C LEU A 143 -9.02 -2.91 11.67
N LEU A 144 -9.67 -3.92 11.08
CA LEU A 144 -10.88 -3.74 10.27
C LEU A 144 -12.15 -3.67 11.11
N LEU A 145 -12.15 -4.31 12.29
CA LEU A 145 -13.30 -4.35 13.19
C LEU A 145 -13.28 -3.24 14.24
N GLU A 146 -12.09 -2.73 14.59
CA GLU A 146 -11.94 -1.58 15.46
C GLU A 146 -12.72 -0.41 14.89
N THR A 147 -13.81 -0.11 15.58
CA THR A 147 -14.62 1.07 15.39
C THR A 147 -14.20 2.01 16.50
N GLU A 148 -13.71 3.21 16.15
CA GLU A 148 -13.42 4.26 17.14
C GLU A 148 -14.62 4.52 18.07
#